data_AF-A0A1G8MCL3-F1
#
_entry.id   AF-A0A1G8MCL3-F1
#
_cell.length_a   1.000
_cell.length_b   1.000
_cell.length_c   1.000
_cell.angle_alpha   90.00
_cell.angle_beta   90.00
_cell.angle_gamma   90.00
#
_symmetry.space_group_name_H-M   'P 1'
#
loop_
_entity.id
_entity.type
_entity.pdbx_description
1 polymer ?
#
loop_
_entity_poly.entity_id
_entity_poly.type
_entity_poly.pdbx_seq_one_letter_code
_entity_poly.pdbx_strand_id
1 'polypeptide(L)'
;MSWINKIFGIKKVEEIPTRKIDYIQITKDWNADPVSPEIELKVDGIDLIMDIYLNHFQFNKYQEGDKVKIRFKNCLEYSLNTCNDEGYFYGQYRTNHNELPWGEFYEIKSGLDKELPNPIEKIQTSNSDRKHFIFFFKDETFECLASDYYLDFYNEKVINSCKTKYNVVLEGKEIGTSKLEKADAPMGVAFGIIEFNGIKTPYEFFKKYCSKNNIVINTDDPEFEFIDTQVISELKVFRQDGLEIKGVAGNAITGMKDEGYEISILGISYPFYEEEFPHHVEHYKNMYKSE
;
A
#
# COMPACT_ATOMS: atom_id res chain seq x y z
N MET A 1 -55.09 34.43 38.01
CA MET A 1 -53.65 34.50 37.67
C MET A 1 -53.41 33.86 36.30
N SER A 2 -53.94 34.44 35.22
CA SER A 2 -53.94 33.85 33.87
C SER A 2 -53.39 34.79 32.79
N TRP A 3 -52.36 35.58 33.11
CA TRP A 3 -51.78 36.55 32.15
C TRP A 3 -50.25 36.48 31.99
N ILE A 4 -49.54 35.64 32.77
CA ILE A 4 -48.06 35.54 32.69
C ILE A 4 -47.59 34.52 31.63
N ASN A 5 -48.42 33.53 31.26
CA ASN A 5 -48.05 32.52 30.26
C ASN A 5 -48.19 32.97 28.79
N LYS A 6 -48.46 34.27 28.53
CA LYS A 6 -48.66 34.80 27.18
C LYS A 6 -47.45 35.58 26.62
N ILE A 7 -46.36 35.72 27.38
CA ILE A 7 -45.19 36.54 26.99
C ILE A 7 -43.94 35.71 26.66
N PHE A 8 -43.82 34.49 27.17
CA PHE A 8 -42.70 33.60 26.83
C PHE A 8 -43.18 32.44 25.96
N GLY A 9 -43.29 32.70 24.66
CA GLY A 9 -43.33 31.63 23.67
C GLY A 9 -42.04 30.83 23.79
N ILE A 10 -42.14 29.62 24.35
CA ILE A 10 -41.08 28.62 24.30
C ILE A 10 -40.89 28.33 22.80
N LYS A 11 -39.91 28.99 22.18
CA LYS A 11 -39.38 28.54 20.90
C LYS A 11 -38.92 27.12 21.14
N LYS A 12 -39.62 26.14 20.53
CA LYS A 12 -38.98 24.86 20.22
C LYS A 12 -37.71 25.23 19.49
N VAL A 13 -36.57 24.93 20.10
CA VAL A 13 -35.29 24.88 19.39
C VAL A 13 -35.51 23.76 18.38
N GLU A 14 -35.73 24.13 17.12
CA GLU A 14 -35.60 23.17 16.03
C GLU A 14 -34.14 22.69 16.11
N GLU A 15 -33.96 21.42 16.44
CA GLU A 15 -32.66 20.77 16.32
C GLU A 15 -32.21 20.97 14.88
N ILE A 16 -31.20 21.83 14.70
CA ILE A 16 -30.50 21.97 13.43
C ILE A 16 -30.02 20.55 13.12
N PRO A 17 -30.42 19.93 11.99
CA PRO A 17 -29.99 18.58 11.69
C PRO A 17 -28.46 18.59 11.67
N THR A 18 -27.85 17.94 12.66
CA THR A 18 -26.42 17.71 12.70
C THR A 18 -26.10 16.96 11.42
N ARG A 19 -25.26 17.59 10.59
CA ARG A 19 -24.94 17.06 9.28
C ARG A 19 -24.11 15.79 9.49
N LYS A 20 -24.77 14.63 9.40
CA LYS A 20 -24.14 13.33 9.61
C LYS A 20 -22.87 13.21 8.75
N ILE A 21 -21.78 12.78 9.37
CA ILE A 21 -20.52 12.50 8.67
C ILE A 21 -20.70 11.25 7.82
N ASP A 22 -20.34 11.34 6.54
CA ASP A 22 -20.29 10.23 5.61
C ASP A 22 -18.83 9.81 5.41
N TYR A 23 -18.52 8.53 5.58
CA TYR A 23 -17.15 8.03 5.64
C TYR A 23 -17.03 6.57 5.17
N ILE A 24 -15.80 6.18 4.85
CA ILE A 24 -15.40 4.79 4.63
C ILE A 24 -14.38 4.39 5.69
N GLN A 25 -14.66 3.33 6.45
CA GLN A 25 -13.67 2.70 7.34
C GLN A 25 -12.69 1.85 6.53
N ILE A 26 -11.41 2.14 6.70
CA ILE A 26 -10.28 1.51 5.98
C ILE A 26 -9.75 0.31 6.78
N THR A 27 -9.62 0.44 8.10
CA THR A 27 -9.21 -0.62 9.04
C THR A 27 -10.36 -1.59 9.26
N LYS A 28 -10.42 -2.67 8.46
CA LYS A 28 -11.46 -3.72 8.60
C LYS A 28 -10.90 -5.01 9.18
N ASP A 29 -9.76 -5.43 8.64
CA ASP A 29 -9.06 -6.66 8.99
C ASP A 29 -7.62 -6.39 9.44
N TRP A 30 -7.30 -5.13 9.73
CA TRP A 30 -6.03 -4.67 10.28
C TRP A 30 -6.27 -3.38 11.07
N ASN A 31 -5.39 -3.07 12.03
CA ASN A 31 -5.37 -1.78 12.73
C ASN A 31 -3.97 -1.55 13.34
N ALA A 32 -3.71 -0.35 13.82
CA ALA A 32 -2.50 0.03 14.54
C ALA A 32 -2.39 -0.71 15.89
N ASP A 33 -1.16 -1.01 16.32
CA ASP A 33 -0.92 -1.55 17.66
C ASP A 33 -1.57 -0.65 18.73
N PRO A 34 -2.39 -1.22 19.64
CA PRO A 34 -3.20 -0.43 20.55
C PRO A 34 -2.39 0.15 21.72
N VAL A 35 -1.13 -0.24 21.89
CA VAL A 35 -0.27 0.20 23.00
C VAL A 35 0.90 1.04 22.51
N SER A 36 1.61 0.58 21.48
CA SER A 36 2.80 1.24 20.93
C SER A 36 2.76 1.21 19.40
N PRO A 37 1.89 2.03 18.77
CA PRO A 37 1.84 2.09 17.31
C PRO A 37 3.12 2.65 16.69
N GLU A 38 3.95 3.38 17.47
CA GLU A 38 5.19 4.04 17.04
C GLU A 38 5.01 4.82 15.73
N ILE A 39 4.17 5.86 15.77
CA ILE A 39 3.79 6.62 14.58
C ILE A 39 4.99 7.40 14.05
N GLU A 40 5.57 6.92 12.96
CA GLU A 40 6.64 7.61 12.25
C GLU A 40 6.10 8.27 10.98
N LEU A 41 6.30 9.59 10.86
CA LEU A 41 5.90 10.38 9.69
C LEU A 41 7.13 10.86 8.92
N LYS A 42 7.12 10.68 7.60
CA LYS A 42 8.18 11.14 6.69
C LYS A 42 7.60 11.74 5.42
N VAL A 43 8.02 12.95 5.08
CA VAL A 43 7.72 13.57 3.78
C VAL A 43 8.68 13.01 2.72
N ASP A 44 8.13 12.53 1.60
CA ASP A 44 8.86 11.98 0.47
C ASP A 44 8.40 12.69 -0.82
N GLY A 45 9.13 13.74 -1.20
CA GLY A 45 8.73 14.64 -2.28
C GLY A 45 7.41 15.34 -1.96
N ILE A 46 6.34 14.96 -2.66
CA ILE A 46 4.97 15.49 -2.46
C ILE A 46 4.05 14.49 -1.75
N ASP A 47 4.57 13.32 -1.37
CA ASP A 47 3.83 12.30 -0.63
C ASP A 47 4.16 12.38 0.86
N LEU A 48 3.23 11.91 1.68
CA LEU A 48 3.46 11.67 3.11
C LEU A 48 3.46 10.15 3.35
N ILE A 49 4.48 9.67 4.04
CA ILE A 49 4.61 8.28 4.46
C ILE A 49 4.39 8.22 5.96
N MET A 50 3.48 7.36 6.39
CA MET A 50 3.31 6.95 7.77
C MET A 50 3.75 5.50 7.92
N ASP A 51 4.55 5.19 8.93
CA ASP A 51 4.92 3.83 9.31
C ASP A 51 4.47 3.56 10.75
N ILE A 52 3.81 2.43 10.98
CA ILE A 52 3.25 2.05 12.28
C ILE A 52 3.28 0.54 12.49
N TYR A 53 3.31 0.09 13.75
CA TYR A 53 3.11 -1.31 14.10
C TYR A 53 1.65 -1.75 13.97
N LEU A 54 1.45 -3.01 13.59
CA LEU A 54 0.14 -3.65 13.46
C LEU A 54 -0.30 -4.31 14.76
N ASN A 55 -1.61 -4.28 15.00
CA ASN A 55 -2.25 -4.95 16.12
C ASN A 55 -2.25 -6.48 15.95
N HIS A 56 -1.18 -7.12 16.42
CA HIS A 56 -1.09 -8.58 16.46
C HIS A 56 -1.90 -9.21 17.61
N PHE A 57 -2.44 -8.42 18.55
CA PHE A 57 -3.30 -8.91 19.63
C PHE A 57 -4.72 -9.22 19.15
N GLN A 58 -5.26 -8.39 18.27
CA GLN A 58 -6.62 -8.52 17.73
C GLN A 58 -6.67 -9.37 16.46
N PHE A 59 -5.63 -9.30 15.61
CA PHE A 59 -5.63 -9.92 14.30
C PHE A 59 -4.59 -11.04 14.21
N ASN A 60 -5.04 -12.29 14.33
CA ASN A 60 -4.19 -13.50 14.33
C ASN A 60 -3.32 -13.71 13.08
N LYS A 61 -3.56 -12.96 11.98
CA LYS A 61 -2.73 -13.02 10.77
C LYS A 61 -1.43 -12.21 10.90
N TYR A 62 -1.31 -11.37 11.92
CA TYR A 62 -0.11 -10.59 12.20
C TYR A 62 0.61 -11.13 13.43
N GLN A 63 1.92 -10.88 13.48
CA GLN A 63 2.81 -11.21 14.58
C GLN A 63 3.48 -9.94 15.12
N GLU A 64 4.10 -10.05 16.30
CA GLU A 64 4.85 -8.95 16.90
C GLU A 64 5.94 -8.43 15.95
N GLY A 65 5.99 -7.12 15.77
CA GLY A 65 6.92 -6.44 14.87
C GLY A 65 6.47 -6.34 13.41
N ASP A 66 5.29 -6.86 13.05
CA ASP A 66 4.67 -6.53 11.77
C ASP A 66 4.26 -5.05 11.76
N LYS A 67 4.47 -4.41 10.62
CA LYS A 67 4.25 -2.99 10.37
C LYS A 67 3.39 -2.79 9.12
N VAL A 68 2.78 -1.62 9.02
CA VAL A 68 2.17 -1.12 7.80
C VAL A 68 2.70 0.28 7.48
N LYS A 69 3.14 0.44 6.23
CA LYS A 69 3.48 1.72 5.64
C LYS A 69 2.28 2.23 4.85
N ILE A 70 1.76 3.37 5.27
CA ILE A 70 0.67 4.09 4.61
C ILE A 70 1.28 5.24 3.82
N ARG A 71 1.17 5.20 2.49
CA ARG A 71 1.63 6.27 1.60
C ARG A 71 0.45 7.10 1.13
N PHE A 72 0.34 8.32 1.65
CA PHE A 72 -0.61 9.32 1.21
C PHE A 72 -0.06 10.08 0.01
N LYS A 73 -0.63 9.84 -1.17
CA LYS A 73 -0.18 10.44 -2.43
C LYS A 73 -0.54 11.92 -2.50
N ASN A 74 0.41 12.71 -3.00
CA ASN A 74 0.19 14.12 -3.31
C ASN A 74 -0.47 14.85 -2.12
N CYS A 75 0.12 14.66 -0.94
CA CYS A 75 -0.38 15.14 0.33
C CYS A 75 -0.21 16.66 0.39
N LEU A 76 -1.28 17.38 0.71
CA LEU A 76 -1.31 18.84 0.83
C LEU A 76 -0.73 19.27 2.17
N GLU A 77 -1.33 18.75 3.23
CA GLU A 77 -1.01 19.04 4.63
C GLU A 77 -1.50 17.90 5.52
N TYR A 78 -0.93 17.82 6.72
CA TYR A 78 -1.33 16.86 7.74
C TYR A 78 -1.29 17.48 9.13
N SER A 79 -1.95 16.84 10.07
CA SER A 79 -1.91 17.11 11.49
C SER A 79 -1.69 15.80 12.23
N LEU A 80 -0.75 15.79 13.18
CA LEU A 80 -0.70 14.78 14.22
C LEU A 80 -0.89 15.53 15.55
N ASN A 81 -2.10 15.46 16.09
CA ASN A 81 -2.48 16.20 17.29
C ASN A 81 -2.59 15.25 18.50
N THR A 82 -2.61 15.83 19.69
CA THR A 82 -2.58 15.09 20.96
C THR A 82 -3.98 14.75 21.48
N CYS A 83 -5.03 14.78 20.64
CA CYS A 83 -6.32 14.26 21.05
C CYS A 83 -6.19 12.74 21.19
N ASN A 84 -6.36 12.27 22.42
CA ASN A 84 -6.40 10.86 22.78
C ASN A 84 -7.86 10.39 22.99
N ASP A 85 -8.02 9.12 23.36
CA ASP A 85 -9.32 8.49 23.54
C ASP A 85 -10.17 9.19 24.61
N GLU A 86 -9.58 9.49 25.76
CA GLU A 86 -10.26 10.22 26.83
C GLU A 86 -10.77 11.58 26.35
N GLY A 87 -9.89 12.39 25.74
CA GLY A 87 -10.25 13.70 25.21
C GLY A 87 -11.37 13.62 24.18
N TYR A 88 -11.33 12.61 23.32
CA TYR A 88 -12.38 12.35 22.34
C TYR A 88 -13.74 12.06 22.99
N PHE A 89 -13.79 11.16 23.97
CA PHE A 89 -15.03 10.84 24.68
C PHE A 89 -15.53 11.99 25.58
N TYR A 90 -14.66 12.92 25.98
CA TYR A 90 -15.05 14.18 26.63
C TYR A 90 -15.49 15.28 25.65
N GLY A 91 -15.55 15.00 24.35
CA GLY A 91 -15.99 15.97 23.33
C GLY A 91 -14.99 17.09 23.07
N GLN A 92 -13.70 16.84 23.30
CA GLN A 92 -12.61 17.79 23.05
C GLN A 92 -12.13 17.76 21.59
N TYR A 93 -12.73 16.90 20.77
CA TYR A 93 -12.47 16.81 19.34
C TYR A 93 -13.60 17.40 18.50
N ARG A 94 -13.33 17.61 17.22
CA ARG A 94 -14.27 18.17 16.24
C ARG A 94 -15.34 17.18 15.77
N THR A 95 -15.31 15.93 16.24
CA THR A 95 -16.30 14.87 16.00
C THR A 95 -16.59 14.15 17.31
N ASN A 96 -17.55 13.22 17.29
CA ASN A 96 -17.85 12.36 18.44
C ASN A 96 -18.09 10.90 18.02
N HIS A 97 -18.08 10.00 18.99
CA HIS A 97 -18.15 8.54 18.76
C HIS A 97 -19.43 8.09 18.02
N ASN A 98 -20.54 8.81 18.14
CA ASN A 98 -21.78 8.46 17.45
C ASN A 98 -21.74 8.82 15.96
N GLU A 99 -20.88 9.75 15.57
CA GLU A 99 -20.73 10.21 14.19
C GLU A 99 -19.53 9.57 13.47
N LEU A 100 -18.42 9.40 14.19
CA LEU A 100 -17.19 8.78 13.68
C LEU A 100 -16.54 7.98 14.82
N PRO A 101 -16.64 6.64 14.84
CA PRO A 101 -16.15 5.84 15.96
C PRO A 101 -14.63 5.96 16.18
N TRP A 102 -14.22 6.00 17.45
CA TRP A 102 -12.80 6.10 17.83
C TRP A 102 -12.01 4.83 17.49
N GLY A 103 -10.69 4.98 17.31
CA GLY A 103 -9.72 3.90 17.20
C GLY A 103 -9.51 3.32 15.80
N GLU A 104 -10.06 3.95 14.77
CA GLU A 104 -10.09 3.42 13.41
C GLU A 104 -9.53 4.44 12.40
N PHE A 105 -9.21 3.95 11.21
CA PHE A 105 -8.75 4.75 10.06
C PHE A 105 -9.87 4.95 9.05
N TYR A 106 -10.10 6.20 8.64
CA TYR A 106 -11.22 6.59 7.80
C TYR A 106 -10.82 7.47 6.62
N GLU A 107 -11.56 7.33 5.52
CA GLU A 107 -11.70 8.36 4.49
C GLU A 107 -13.04 9.09 4.69
N ILE A 108 -13.01 10.40 4.87
CA ILE A 108 -14.20 11.23 5.01
C ILE A 108 -14.69 11.67 3.62
N LYS A 109 -15.97 11.39 3.33
CA LYS A 109 -16.63 11.73 2.07
C LYS A 109 -17.36 13.07 2.15
N SER A 110 -18.04 13.32 3.27
CA SER A 110 -18.72 14.59 3.52
C SER A 110 -19.11 14.74 4.99
N GLY A 111 -19.60 15.93 5.37
CA GLY A 111 -20.15 16.19 6.71
C GLY A 111 -19.15 16.69 7.74
N LEU A 112 -17.85 16.63 7.43
CA LEU A 112 -16.78 17.26 8.20
C LEU A 112 -16.04 18.28 7.31
N ASP A 113 -15.64 19.41 7.90
CA ASP A 113 -14.83 20.39 7.21
C ASP A 113 -13.39 19.89 7.01
N LYS A 114 -12.73 20.37 5.96
CA LYS A 114 -11.35 20.00 5.62
C LYS A 114 -10.31 20.86 6.37
N GLU A 115 -10.70 21.69 7.33
CA GLU A 115 -9.73 22.43 8.15
C GLU A 115 -9.16 21.49 9.21
N LEU A 116 -7.90 21.12 9.07
CA LEU A 116 -7.25 20.19 9.99
C LEU A 116 -7.06 20.84 11.38
N PRO A 117 -7.14 20.08 12.48
CA PRO A 117 -6.78 20.58 13.80
C PRO A 117 -5.27 20.89 13.88
N ASN A 118 -4.87 21.74 14.82
CA ASN A 118 -3.44 22.02 15.05
C ASN A 118 -2.76 20.87 15.80
N PRO A 119 -1.45 20.63 15.59
CA PRO A 119 -0.55 21.38 14.69
C PRO A 119 -0.69 20.94 13.22
N ILE A 120 -0.63 21.90 12.29
CA ILE A 120 -0.71 21.64 10.84
C ILE A 120 0.67 21.78 10.20
N GLU A 121 1.10 20.74 9.51
CA GLU A 121 2.32 20.71 8.69
C GLU A 121 1.95 20.74 7.21
N LYS A 122 2.47 21.74 6.47
CA LYS A 122 2.19 21.93 5.04
C LYS A 122 3.29 21.31 4.18
N ILE A 123 2.89 20.45 3.24
CA ILE A 123 3.80 19.79 2.30
C ILE A 123 3.85 20.54 0.96
N GLN A 124 2.71 21.07 0.51
CA GLN A 124 2.63 21.84 -0.74
C GLN A 124 1.56 22.93 -0.66
N THR A 125 1.42 23.71 -1.73
CA THR A 125 0.53 24.88 -1.81
C THR A 125 -0.57 24.75 -2.88
N SER A 126 -0.64 23.61 -3.59
CA SER A 126 -1.57 23.43 -4.71
C SER A 126 -2.97 23.01 -4.23
N ASN A 127 -3.99 23.72 -4.71
CA ASN A 127 -5.40 23.57 -4.30
C ASN A 127 -6.22 22.71 -5.28
N SER A 128 -5.82 21.46 -5.52
CA SER A 128 -6.73 20.48 -6.12
C SER A 128 -7.65 19.88 -5.06
N ASP A 129 -8.83 19.38 -5.45
CA ASP A 129 -9.69 18.63 -4.52
C ASP A 129 -8.94 17.42 -3.95
N ARG A 130 -8.86 17.33 -2.62
CA ARG A 130 -8.17 16.27 -1.87
C ARG A 130 -9.16 15.45 -1.08
N LYS A 131 -8.91 14.16 -0.96
CA LYS A 131 -9.59 13.31 0.02
C LYS A 131 -9.11 13.70 1.42
N HIS A 132 -9.97 13.48 2.41
CA HIS A 132 -9.68 13.77 3.81
C HIS A 132 -9.61 12.46 4.56
N PHE A 133 -8.48 12.23 5.23
CA PHE A 133 -8.21 11.02 5.99
C PHE A 133 -8.05 11.34 7.47
N ILE A 134 -8.58 10.47 8.33
CA ILE A 134 -8.48 10.57 9.80
C ILE A 134 -8.11 9.20 10.35
N PHE A 135 -7.08 9.13 11.19
CA PHE A 135 -6.71 7.91 11.93
C PHE A 135 -6.60 8.24 13.41
N PHE A 136 -7.48 7.62 14.20
CA PHE A 136 -7.43 7.68 15.66
C PHE A 136 -6.49 6.62 16.22
N PHE A 137 -5.41 7.05 16.86
CA PHE A 137 -4.54 6.19 17.65
C PHE A 137 -4.96 6.26 19.12
N LYS A 138 -4.22 5.62 20.02
CA LYS A 138 -4.54 5.66 21.44
C LYS A 138 -4.31 7.06 22.03
N ASP A 139 -3.13 7.62 21.81
CA ASP A 139 -2.67 8.86 22.44
C ASP A 139 -2.68 10.07 21.49
N GLU A 140 -2.79 9.84 20.18
CA GLU A 140 -2.80 10.86 19.14
C GLU A 140 -3.94 10.69 18.14
N THR A 141 -4.26 11.76 17.43
CA THR A 141 -5.12 11.71 16.25
C THR A 141 -4.38 12.28 15.05
N PHE A 142 -4.31 11.48 13.99
CA PHE A 142 -3.76 11.90 12.71
C PHE A 142 -4.87 12.33 11.76
N GLU A 143 -4.63 13.40 11.03
CA GLU A 143 -5.44 13.78 9.88
C GLU A 143 -4.59 14.26 8.71
N CYS A 144 -5.02 14.02 7.47
CA CYS A 144 -4.36 14.62 6.31
C CYS A 144 -5.30 14.85 5.13
N LEU A 145 -4.86 15.72 4.21
CA LEU A 145 -5.48 15.95 2.93
C LEU A 145 -4.57 15.41 1.82
N ALA A 146 -4.99 14.37 1.10
CA ALA A 146 -4.19 13.71 0.06
C ALA A 146 -5.05 13.27 -1.13
N SER A 147 -4.44 12.99 -2.28
CA SER A 147 -5.21 12.51 -3.45
C SER A 147 -5.64 11.05 -3.31
N ASP A 148 -4.80 10.21 -2.68
CA ASP A 148 -5.08 8.80 -2.43
C ASP A 148 -4.18 8.22 -1.35
N TYR A 149 -4.39 6.95 -0.98
CA TYR A 149 -3.51 6.21 -0.08
C TYR A 149 -3.16 4.81 -0.62
N TYR A 150 -2.00 4.30 -0.24
CA TYR A 150 -1.57 2.91 -0.48
C TYR A 150 -1.07 2.30 0.82
N LEU A 151 -1.34 1.01 1.01
CA LEU A 151 -0.89 0.24 2.18
C LEU A 151 0.15 -0.78 1.73
N ASP A 152 1.26 -0.83 2.44
CA ASP A 152 2.31 -1.83 2.29
C ASP A 152 2.56 -2.49 3.65
N PHE A 153 2.23 -3.77 3.77
CA PHE A 153 2.34 -4.55 5.01
C PHE A 153 3.64 -5.33 5.00
N TYR A 154 4.41 -5.26 6.08
CA TYR A 154 5.72 -5.89 6.11
C TYR A 154 6.22 -6.19 7.54
N ASN A 155 7.30 -6.96 7.65
CA ASN A 155 8.03 -7.17 8.89
C ASN A 155 9.53 -7.05 8.62
N GLU A 156 10.25 -6.20 9.35
CA GLU A 156 11.67 -5.92 9.07
C GLU A 156 12.57 -7.17 9.12
N LYS A 157 12.30 -8.09 10.05
CA LYS A 157 13.05 -9.36 10.14
C LYS A 157 12.79 -10.24 8.91
N VAL A 158 11.56 -10.20 8.39
CA VAL A 158 11.14 -10.96 7.21
C VAL A 158 11.63 -10.30 5.93
N ILE A 159 11.56 -8.97 5.78
CA ILE A 159 12.09 -8.24 4.62
C ILE A 159 13.56 -8.61 4.39
N ASN A 160 14.37 -8.59 5.44
CA ASN A 160 15.81 -8.85 5.31
C ASN A 160 16.09 -10.29 4.87
N SER A 161 15.25 -11.26 5.19
CA SER A 161 15.36 -12.63 4.66
C SER A 161 14.72 -12.78 3.27
N CYS A 162 13.65 -12.04 2.97
CA CYS A 162 12.88 -12.06 1.71
C CYS A 162 13.63 -11.46 0.52
N LYS A 163 14.50 -10.47 0.74
CA LYS A 163 15.30 -9.81 -0.32
C LYS A 163 16.22 -10.74 -1.13
N THR A 164 16.20 -12.04 -0.83
CA THR A 164 17.02 -13.05 -1.52
C THR A 164 16.22 -13.97 -2.44
N LYS A 165 14.89 -14.12 -2.27
CA LYS A 165 14.04 -15.01 -3.07
C LYS A 165 12.56 -14.57 -3.10
N TYR A 166 11.97 -14.59 -4.28
CA TYR A 166 10.57 -14.28 -4.57
C TYR A 166 9.84 -15.50 -5.11
N ASN A 167 8.57 -15.67 -4.73
CA ASN A 167 7.69 -16.74 -5.20
C ASN A 167 7.10 -16.39 -6.55
N VAL A 168 7.26 -17.28 -7.52
CA VAL A 168 6.66 -17.16 -8.86
C VAL A 168 5.39 -17.99 -8.88
N VAL A 169 4.25 -17.35 -9.13
CA VAL A 169 2.92 -17.92 -9.04
C VAL A 169 2.22 -17.80 -10.39
N LEU A 170 1.61 -18.89 -10.86
CA LEU A 170 0.78 -18.91 -12.06
C LEU A 170 -0.60 -19.45 -11.70
N GLU A 171 -1.66 -18.68 -11.99
CA GLU A 171 -3.06 -19.02 -11.66
C GLU A 171 -3.25 -19.36 -10.16
N GLY A 172 -2.57 -18.62 -9.29
CA GLY A 172 -2.63 -18.83 -7.83
C GLY A 172 -1.83 -20.04 -7.32
N LYS A 173 -1.15 -20.79 -8.20
CA LYS A 173 -0.27 -21.90 -7.81
C LYS A 173 1.20 -21.46 -7.93
N GLU A 174 1.96 -21.66 -6.86
CA GLU A 174 3.43 -21.48 -6.91
C GLU A 174 4.05 -22.49 -7.89
N ILE A 175 4.85 -21.98 -8.82
CA ILE A 175 5.56 -22.77 -9.84
C ILE A 175 7.08 -22.75 -9.65
N GLY A 176 7.61 -21.89 -8.78
CA GLY A 176 9.03 -21.79 -8.50
C GLY A 176 9.39 -20.52 -7.73
N THR A 177 10.69 -20.25 -7.65
CA THR A 177 11.21 -19.03 -7.03
C THR A 177 12.23 -18.35 -7.92
N SER A 178 12.41 -17.04 -7.80
CA SER A 178 13.48 -16.30 -8.48
C SER A 178 14.14 -15.33 -7.50
N LYS A 179 15.43 -15.02 -7.72
CA LYS A 179 16.12 -13.99 -6.93
C LYS A 179 15.95 -12.59 -7.52
N LEU A 180 15.40 -12.50 -8.74
CA LEU A 180 15.30 -11.25 -9.51
C LEU A 180 16.65 -10.50 -9.53
N GLU A 181 17.74 -11.24 -9.78
CA GLU A 181 19.11 -10.79 -9.64
C GLU A 181 19.61 -9.83 -10.73
N LYS A 182 18.79 -9.58 -11.77
CA LYS A 182 19.08 -8.66 -12.89
C LYS A 182 18.04 -7.55 -12.97
N ALA A 183 18.39 -6.46 -13.64
CA ALA A 183 17.52 -5.29 -13.71
C ALA A 183 17.81 -4.34 -14.87
N ASP A 184 16.77 -3.56 -15.22
CA ASP A 184 16.87 -2.24 -15.87
C ASP A 184 16.17 -1.24 -14.94
N ALA A 185 16.95 -0.66 -14.02
CA ALA A 185 16.42 0.18 -12.94
C ALA A 185 15.67 1.42 -13.44
N PRO A 186 16.17 2.22 -14.41
CA PRO A 186 15.42 3.35 -14.98
C PRO A 186 14.04 2.99 -15.52
N MET A 187 13.87 1.77 -16.03
CA MET A 187 12.61 1.28 -16.58
C MET A 187 11.74 0.57 -15.52
N GLY A 188 12.20 0.48 -14.27
CA GLY A 188 11.54 -0.26 -13.20
C GLY A 188 11.44 -1.76 -13.50
N VAL A 189 12.42 -2.34 -14.20
CA VAL A 189 12.39 -3.76 -14.57
C VAL A 189 13.30 -4.55 -13.65
N ALA A 190 12.76 -5.60 -13.03
CA ALA A 190 13.51 -6.61 -12.30
C ALA A 190 13.27 -7.98 -12.94
N PHE A 191 14.33 -8.76 -13.14
CA PHE A 191 14.25 -10.06 -13.79
C PHE A 191 15.30 -11.03 -13.26
N GLY A 192 15.07 -12.33 -13.43
CA GLY A 192 16.01 -13.34 -12.96
C GLY A 192 15.56 -14.75 -13.28
N ILE A 193 16.48 -15.70 -13.14
CA ILE A 193 16.23 -17.11 -13.43
C ILE A 193 15.21 -17.68 -12.44
N ILE A 194 14.33 -18.54 -12.92
CA ILE A 194 13.34 -19.26 -12.12
C ILE A 194 13.89 -20.64 -11.73
N GLU A 195 13.97 -20.88 -10.43
CA GLU A 195 14.12 -22.21 -9.83
C GLU A 195 12.73 -22.86 -9.75
N PHE A 196 12.37 -23.68 -10.75
CA PHE A 196 11.04 -24.31 -10.81
C PHE A 196 10.81 -25.41 -9.77
N ASN A 197 9.62 -25.41 -9.16
CA ASN A 197 9.14 -26.46 -8.27
C ASN A 197 8.20 -27.40 -9.04
N GLY A 198 8.74 -28.54 -9.47
CA GLY A 198 7.93 -29.62 -10.08
C GLY A 198 7.62 -29.46 -11.58
N ILE A 199 8.20 -28.48 -12.27
CA ILE A 199 8.15 -28.34 -13.72
C ILE A 199 9.46 -28.87 -14.32
N LYS A 200 9.39 -30.02 -15.01
CA LYS A 200 10.57 -30.68 -15.60
C LYS A 200 10.99 -30.09 -16.95
N THR A 201 10.03 -29.56 -17.70
CA THR A 201 10.22 -29.06 -19.07
C THR A 201 9.56 -27.69 -19.19
N PRO A 202 10.22 -26.60 -18.73
CA PRO A 202 9.60 -25.28 -18.69
C PRO A 202 9.17 -24.77 -20.07
N TYR A 203 9.95 -25.00 -21.11
CA TYR A 203 9.60 -24.66 -22.50
C TYR A 203 8.24 -25.26 -22.91
N GLU A 204 8.08 -26.59 -22.82
CA GLU A 204 6.82 -27.25 -23.16
C GLU A 204 5.65 -26.81 -22.25
N PHE A 205 5.94 -26.54 -20.97
CA PHE A 205 4.95 -26.05 -20.03
C PHE A 205 4.39 -24.69 -20.45
N PHE A 206 5.26 -23.70 -20.69
CA PHE A 206 4.84 -22.35 -21.09
C PHE A 206 4.28 -22.30 -22.50
N LYS A 207 4.84 -23.07 -23.44
CA LYS A 207 4.30 -23.19 -24.80
C LYS A 207 2.85 -23.69 -24.79
N LYS A 208 2.58 -24.77 -24.04
CA LYS A 208 1.22 -25.31 -23.86
C LYS A 208 0.31 -24.34 -23.14
N TYR A 209 0.81 -23.67 -22.10
CA TYR A 209 0.04 -22.67 -21.36
C TYR A 209 -0.37 -21.49 -22.24
N CYS A 210 0.58 -20.94 -23.01
CA CYS A 210 0.32 -19.81 -23.90
C CYS A 210 -0.67 -20.17 -25.00
N SER A 211 -0.51 -21.34 -25.63
CA SER A 211 -1.44 -21.85 -26.63
C SER A 211 -2.86 -22.03 -26.07
N LYS A 212 -3.00 -22.58 -24.85
CA LYS A 212 -4.29 -22.77 -24.19
C LYS A 212 -5.00 -21.45 -23.87
N ASN A 213 -4.24 -20.43 -23.49
CA ASN A 213 -4.75 -19.15 -22.98
C ASN A 213 -4.67 -18.00 -24.00
N ASN A 214 -4.38 -18.29 -25.26
CA ASN A 214 -4.22 -17.29 -26.34
C ASN A 214 -3.21 -16.18 -26.01
N ILE A 215 -2.11 -16.54 -25.35
CA ILE A 215 -0.99 -15.63 -25.08
C ILE A 215 -0.05 -15.67 -26.29
N VAL A 216 0.34 -14.50 -26.77
CA VAL A 216 1.26 -14.38 -27.91
C VAL A 216 2.67 -14.77 -27.47
N ILE A 217 3.31 -15.63 -28.26
CA ILE A 217 4.72 -15.96 -28.15
C ILE A 217 5.45 -15.13 -29.21
N ASN A 218 6.39 -14.29 -28.78
CA ASN A 218 7.21 -13.45 -29.67
C ASN A 218 8.16 -14.31 -30.48
N THR A 219 8.80 -15.28 -29.81
CA THR A 219 9.75 -16.20 -30.42
C THR A 219 9.57 -17.59 -29.81
N ASP A 220 9.48 -18.59 -30.69
CA ASP A 220 9.34 -20.02 -30.35
C ASP A 220 10.40 -20.76 -31.17
N ASP A 221 11.46 -21.23 -30.51
CA ASP A 221 12.53 -21.98 -31.15
C ASP A 221 12.68 -23.36 -30.48
N PRO A 222 12.12 -24.43 -31.08
CA PRO A 222 12.22 -25.78 -30.55
C PRO A 222 13.63 -26.37 -30.55
N GLU A 223 14.57 -25.86 -31.34
CA GLU A 223 15.93 -26.42 -31.41
C GLU A 223 16.68 -26.16 -30.10
N PHE A 224 16.56 -24.93 -29.58
CA PHE A 224 17.17 -24.52 -28.32
C PHE A 224 16.23 -24.64 -27.12
N GLU A 225 14.99 -25.11 -27.36
CA GLU A 225 13.88 -25.01 -26.40
C GLU A 225 13.74 -23.56 -25.88
N PHE A 226 13.93 -22.58 -26.78
CA PHE A 226 13.84 -21.16 -26.45
C PHE A 226 12.40 -20.67 -26.62
N ILE A 227 11.95 -19.87 -25.66
CA ILE A 227 10.65 -19.21 -25.70
C ILE A 227 10.77 -17.79 -25.18
N ASP A 228 10.17 -16.85 -25.90
CA ASP A 228 9.94 -15.47 -25.45
C ASP A 228 8.46 -15.14 -25.57
N THR A 229 7.85 -14.71 -24.46
CA THR A 229 6.40 -14.53 -24.35
C THR A 229 6.03 -13.06 -24.23
N GLN A 230 4.85 -12.70 -24.73
CA GLN A 230 4.18 -11.48 -24.28
C GLN A 230 3.73 -11.64 -22.82
N VAL A 231 3.26 -10.53 -22.24
CA VAL A 231 2.79 -10.49 -20.84
C VAL A 231 1.74 -11.58 -20.55
N ILE A 232 1.98 -12.31 -19.47
CA ILE A 232 1.11 -13.35 -18.94
C ILE A 232 0.40 -12.77 -17.71
N SER A 233 -0.87 -12.37 -17.83
CA SER A 233 -1.59 -11.67 -16.75
C SER A 233 -1.73 -12.47 -15.45
N GLU A 234 -1.80 -13.80 -15.54
CA GLU A 234 -1.91 -14.70 -14.38
C GLU A 234 -0.57 -15.11 -13.78
N LEU A 235 0.55 -14.69 -14.39
CA LEU A 235 1.89 -14.88 -13.86
C LEU A 235 2.20 -13.73 -12.92
N LYS A 236 2.43 -14.03 -11.65
CA LYS A 236 2.62 -13.06 -10.56
C LYS A 236 3.86 -13.39 -9.76
N VAL A 237 4.42 -12.36 -9.13
CA VAL A 237 5.59 -12.49 -8.27
C VAL A 237 5.25 -11.94 -6.90
N PHE A 238 5.60 -12.70 -5.87
CA PHE A 238 5.34 -12.36 -4.48
C PHE A 238 6.63 -12.41 -3.67
N ARG A 239 6.76 -11.52 -2.70
CA ARG A 239 7.68 -11.71 -1.57
C ARG A 239 7.23 -12.90 -0.72
N GLN A 240 8.13 -13.42 0.12
CA GLN A 240 7.79 -14.56 1.00
C GLN A 240 6.74 -14.19 2.07
N ASP A 241 6.56 -12.91 2.37
CA ASP A 241 5.48 -12.42 3.24
C ASP A 241 4.13 -12.26 2.53
N GLY A 242 4.07 -12.56 1.23
CA GLY A 242 2.85 -12.52 0.44
C GLY A 242 2.55 -11.16 -0.22
N LEU A 243 3.44 -10.17 -0.11
CA LEU A 243 3.30 -8.92 -0.87
C LEU A 243 3.55 -9.18 -2.35
N GLU A 244 2.59 -8.82 -3.21
CA GLU A 244 2.74 -8.91 -4.66
C GLU A 244 3.65 -7.80 -5.20
N ILE A 245 4.69 -8.18 -5.95
CA ILE A 245 5.56 -7.25 -6.67
C ILE A 245 4.91 -6.95 -8.02
N LYS A 246 4.24 -5.80 -8.11
CA LYS A 246 3.46 -5.40 -9.29
C LYS A 246 4.28 -4.56 -10.27
N GLY A 247 4.42 -5.05 -11.49
CA GLY A 247 4.83 -4.27 -12.66
C GLY A 247 3.62 -3.66 -13.37
N VAL A 248 3.69 -2.40 -13.78
CA VAL A 248 2.62 -1.69 -14.50
C VAL A 248 2.31 -2.35 -15.85
N ALA A 249 3.33 -2.86 -16.54
CA ALA A 249 3.15 -3.55 -17.82
C ALA A 249 2.86 -5.05 -17.66
N GLY A 250 3.17 -5.63 -16.49
CA GLY A 250 2.94 -7.04 -16.16
C GLY A 250 4.21 -7.89 -16.23
N ASN A 251 4.04 -9.20 -16.31
CA ASN A 251 5.13 -10.17 -16.19
C ASN A 251 5.25 -11.05 -17.44
N ALA A 252 6.47 -11.37 -17.85
CA ALA A 252 6.75 -12.20 -19.01
C ALA A 252 7.83 -13.25 -18.71
N ILE A 253 7.87 -14.30 -19.54
CA ILE A 253 8.89 -15.35 -19.51
C ILE A 253 9.74 -15.27 -20.77
N THR A 254 11.06 -15.40 -20.58
CA THR A 254 12.03 -15.56 -21.66
C THR A 254 13.10 -16.57 -21.25
N GLY A 255 13.66 -17.33 -22.19
CA GLY A 255 14.84 -18.15 -21.92
C GLY A 255 14.85 -19.48 -22.66
N MET A 256 15.90 -20.27 -22.41
CA MET A 256 16.21 -21.51 -23.11
C MET A 256 16.74 -22.58 -22.15
N LYS A 257 16.77 -23.83 -22.59
CA LYS A 257 17.16 -24.97 -21.74
C LYS A 257 18.52 -24.83 -21.06
N ASP A 258 19.53 -24.37 -21.80
CA ASP A 258 20.92 -24.38 -21.31
C ASP A 258 21.25 -23.17 -20.42
N GLU A 259 20.50 -22.07 -20.55
CA GLU A 259 20.70 -20.84 -19.76
C GLU A 259 19.67 -20.69 -18.62
N GLY A 260 18.57 -21.43 -18.70
CA GLY A 260 17.42 -21.30 -17.82
C GLY A 260 16.34 -20.39 -18.38
N TYR A 261 15.23 -20.30 -17.65
CA TYR A 261 14.09 -19.46 -18.00
C TYR A 261 13.93 -18.39 -16.93
N GLU A 262 13.81 -17.15 -17.39
CA GLU A 262 13.73 -15.96 -16.57
C GLU A 262 12.29 -15.44 -16.52
N ILE A 263 11.93 -14.89 -15.36
CA ILE A 263 10.76 -14.04 -15.23
C ILE A 263 11.20 -12.58 -15.25
N SER A 264 10.48 -11.75 -16.00
CA SER A 264 10.63 -10.30 -15.98
C SER A 264 9.39 -9.64 -15.41
N ILE A 265 9.56 -8.73 -14.46
CA ILE A 265 8.51 -7.84 -13.94
C ILE A 265 8.72 -6.46 -14.58
N LEU A 266 7.77 -6.02 -15.39
CA LEU A 266 7.93 -4.85 -16.24
C LEU A 266 7.26 -3.61 -15.63
N GLY A 267 8.05 -2.58 -15.33
CA GLY A 267 7.56 -1.28 -14.90
C GLY A 267 7.06 -1.23 -13.46
N ILE A 268 7.83 -1.78 -12.51
CA ILE A 268 7.60 -1.60 -11.08
C ILE A 268 7.74 -0.12 -10.75
N SER A 269 6.70 0.45 -10.13
CA SER A 269 6.64 1.88 -9.83
C SER A 269 7.67 2.31 -8.78
N TYR A 270 8.29 3.46 -9.00
CA TYR A 270 8.99 4.19 -7.94
C TYR A 270 8.00 4.85 -6.98
N PRO A 271 8.34 4.99 -5.68
CA PRO A 271 9.64 4.66 -5.08
C PRO A 271 9.78 3.18 -4.64
N PHE A 272 8.72 2.38 -4.73
CA PHE A 272 8.74 0.98 -4.28
C PHE A 272 9.89 0.17 -4.89
N TYR A 273 10.20 0.36 -6.18
CA TYR A 273 11.36 -0.29 -6.81
C TYR A 273 12.69 -0.03 -6.08
N GLU A 274 12.97 1.21 -5.68
CA GLU A 274 14.21 1.56 -4.97
C GLU A 274 14.24 1.00 -3.55
N GLU A 275 13.08 0.94 -2.88
CA GLU A 275 12.96 0.36 -1.54
C GLU A 275 13.17 -1.16 -1.53
N GLU A 276 12.61 -1.84 -2.54
CA GLU A 276 12.64 -3.29 -2.68
C GLU A 276 13.97 -3.78 -3.27
N PHE A 277 14.47 -3.11 -4.32
CA PHE A 277 15.69 -3.46 -5.05
C PHE A 277 16.78 -2.37 -4.96
N PRO A 278 17.23 -1.98 -3.74
CA PRO A 278 18.20 -0.89 -3.59
C PRO A 278 19.55 -1.21 -4.24
N HIS A 279 19.92 -2.50 -4.28
CA HIS A 279 21.16 -2.96 -4.91
C HIS A 279 21.16 -2.77 -6.44
N HIS A 280 20.00 -2.91 -7.11
CA HIS A 280 19.86 -2.63 -8.54
C HIS A 280 20.02 -1.15 -8.84
N VAL A 281 19.42 -0.30 -8.01
CA VAL A 281 19.56 1.15 -8.13
C VAL A 281 20.99 1.60 -7.87
N GLU A 282 21.65 1.04 -6.85
CA GLU A 282 23.05 1.32 -6.55
C GLU A 282 23.98 0.88 -7.69
N HIS A 283 23.79 -0.35 -8.22
CA HIS A 283 24.55 -0.86 -9.35
C HIS A 283 24.44 0.08 -10.55
N TYR A 284 23.22 0.45 -10.95
CA TYR A 284 22.98 1.40 -12.04
C TYR A 284 23.65 2.76 -11.78
N LYS A 285 23.47 3.35 -10.59
CA LYS A 285 24.10 4.64 -10.22
C LYS A 285 25.63 4.57 -10.31
N ASN A 286 26.24 3.43 -9.98
CA ASN A 286 27.69 3.26 -9.98
C ASN A 286 28.28 3.05 -11.39
N MET A 287 27.49 2.54 -12.35
CA MET A 287 27.93 2.42 -13.76
C MET A 287 28.29 3.78 -14.39
N TYR A 288 27.70 4.88 -13.91
CA TYR A 288 27.91 6.23 -14.44
C TYR A 288 28.79 7.12 -13.55
N LYS A 289 29.32 6.59 -12.44
CA LYS A 289 30.27 7.34 -11.57
C LYS A 289 31.73 7.18 -11.98
N SER A 290 32.00 6.35 -13.00
CA SER A 290 33.35 6.10 -13.53
C SER A 290 33.62 6.87 -14.83
N GLU A 291 33.30 8.16 -14.86
CA GLU A 291 33.83 9.15 -15.83
C GLU A 291 34.40 10.37 -15.10
#